data_AF-A0A258R856-F1
#
_entry.id   AF-A0A258R856-F1
#
_cell.length_a   1.000
_cell.length_b   1.000
_cell.length_c   1.000
_cell.angle_alpha   90.00
_cell.angle_beta   90.00
_cell.angle_gamma   90.00
#
_symmetry.space_group_name_H-M   'P 1'
#
loop_
_entity.id
_entity.type
_entity.pdbx_description
1 polymer ?
#
loop_
_entity_poly.entity_id
_entity_poly.type
_entity_poly.pdbx_seq_one_letter_code
_entity_poly.pdbx_strand_id
1 'polypeptide(L)' 'MVWLEELRSRRASTPVIVLTAPNDVAAAIHSLRRGANDCLAKPFELDDLVARIATVLPRTASFDSKA' A
#
# COMPACT_ATOMS: atom_id res chain seq x y z
N MET A 1 0.81 -8.44 -12.38
CA MET A 1 0.39 -8.46 -10.96
C MET A 1 -0.46 -9.71 -10.63
N VAL A 2 0.07 -10.92 -10.79
CA VAL A 2 -0.65 -12.16 -10.39
C VAL A 2 -0.54 -12.41 -8.88
N TRP A 3 0.49 -11.83 -8.25
CA TRP A 3 0.85 -12.11 -6.86
C TRP A 3 0.00 -11.36 -5.82
N LEU A 4 -0.63 -10.24 -6.19
CA LEU A 4 -1.44 -9.45 -5.24
C LEU A 4 -2.75 -10.18 -4.88
N GLU A 5 -3.37 -10.82 -5.87
CA GLU A 5 -4.59 -11.61 -5.68
C GLU A 5 -4.32 -12.85 -4.82
N GLU A 6 -3.20 -13.54 -5.08
CA GLU A 6 -2.75 -14.67 -4.27
C GLU A 6 -2.48 -14.22 -2.82
N LEU A 7 -1.80 -13.09 -2.62
CA LEU A 7 -1.53 -12.55 -1.29
C LEU A 7 -2.83 -12.16 -0.56
N ARG A 8 -3.79 -11.54 -1.27
CA ARG A 8 -5.11 -11.20 -0.73
C ARG A 8 -5.91 -12.43 -0.35
N SER A 9 -5.85 -13.50 -1.12
CA SER A 9 -6.54 -14.76 -0.78
C SER A 9 -6.00 -15.38 0.52
N ARG A 10 -4.70 -15.26 0.80
CA ARG A 10 -4.03 -15.85 1.96
C ARG A 10 -4.01 -14.94 3.20
N ARG A 11 -3.99 -13.63 3.01
CA ARG A 11 -3.86 -12.62 4.08
C ARG A 11 -4.76 -11.41 3.81
N ALA A 12 -6.06 -11.65 3.74
CA ALA A 12 -7.06 -10.65 3.38
C ALA A 12 -6.97 -9.35 4.22
N SER A 13 -6.60 -9.46 5.50
CA SER A 13 -6.55 -8.34 6.44
C SER A 13 -5.26 -7.52 6.44
N THR A 14 -4.19 -7.99 5.78
CA THR A 14 -2.93 -7.24 5.74
C THR A 14 -3.05 -6.04 4.78
N PRO A 15 -2.84 -4.80 5.22
CA PRO A 15 -2.83 -3.64 4.33
C PRO A 15 -1.66 -3.73 3.33
N VAL A 16 -1.92 -3.41 2.06
CA VAL A 16 -0.91 -3.46 0.99
C VAL A 16 -0.78 -2.10 0.34
N ILE A 17 0.44 -1.55 0.32
CA ILE A 17 0.80 -0.38 -0.48
C ILE A 17 1.65 -0.87 -1.65
N VAL A 18 1.29 -0.50 -2.87
CA VAL A 18 2.06 -0.85 -4.07
C VAL A 18 2.97 0.30 -4.46
N LEU A 19 4.24 0.00 -4.71
CA LEU A 19 5.20 0.97 -5.24
C LEU A 19 5.30 0.81 -6.76
N THR A 20 5.15 1.90 -7.50
CA THR A 20 5.15 1.90 -8.98
C THR A 20 6.24 2.80 -9.56
N ALA A 21 6.55 2.64 -10.85
CA ALA A 21 7.41 3.56 -11.59
C ALA A 21 6.76 4.95 -11.73
N PRO A 22 7.54 6.02 -11.91
CA PRO A 22 6.98 7.35 -12.12
C PRO A 22 6.16 7.38 -13.41
N ASN A 23 5.04 8.10 -13.37
CA ASN A 23 4.10 8.25 -14.49
C ASN A 23 3.36 6.98 -14.95
N ASP A 24 3.46 5.87 -14.22
CA ASP A 24 2.70 4.65 -14.52
C ASP A 24 1.33 4.66 -13.81
N VAL A 25 0.45 5.55 -14.30
CA VAL A 25 -0.93 5.71 -13.83
C VAL A 25 -1.72 4.42 -14.08
N ALA A 26 -1.43 3.72 -15.18
CA ALA A 26 -2.10 2.47 -15.52
C ALA A 26 -1.80 1.38 -14.48
N ALA A 27 -0.54 1.23 -14.06
CA ALA A 27 -0.17 0.32 -12.98
C ALA A 27 -0.80 0.73 -11.65
N ALA A 28 -0.85 2.03 -11.33
CA ALA A 28 -1.50 2.50 -10.10
C ALA A 28 -3.00 2.17 -10.07
N ILE A 29 -3.71 2.39 -11.17
CA ILE A 29 -5.14 2.03 -11.28
C ILE A 29 -5.30 0.50 -11.18
N HIS A 30 -4.41 -0.26 -11.80
CA HIS A 30 -4.47 -1.71 -11.81
C HIS A 30 -4.24 -2.32 -10.42
N SER A 31 -3.30 -1.78 -9.64
CA SER A 31 -3.02 -2.26 -8.28
C SER A 31 -4.20 -2.02 -7.35
N LEU A 32 -4.79 -0.82 -7.40
CA LEU A 32 -5.97 -0.47 -6.61
C LEU A 32 -7.16 -1.36 -6.97
N ARG A 33 -7.43 -1.59 -8.26
CA ARG A 33 -8.51 -2.48 -8.71
C ARG A 33 -8.33 -3.94 -8.28
N ARG A 34 -7.09 -4.41 -8.15
CA ARG A 34 -6.76 -5.77 -7.64
C ARG A 34 -6.71 -5.84 -6.11
N GLY A 35 -7.11 -4.78 -5.43
CA GLY A 35 -7.20 -4.74 -3.99
C GLY A 35 -5.90 -4.32 -3.32
N ALA A 36 -5.09 -3.42 -3.87
CA ALA A 36 -4.15 -2.67 -3.04
C ALA A 36 -4.94 -1.66 -2.16
N ASN A 37 -4.42 -1.33 -0.98
CA ASN A 37 -4.98 -0.27 -0.13
C ASN A 37 -4.55 1.11 -0.60
N ASP A 38 -3.32 1.22 -1.12
CA ASP A 38 -2.79 2.46 -1.68
C ASP A 38 -1.69 2.16 -2.72
N CYS A 39 -1.32 3.17 -3.51
CA CYS A 39 -0.24 3.12 -4.46
C CYS A 39 0.63 4.39 -4.38
N LEU A 40 1.94 4.23 -4.36
CA LEU A 40 2.92 5.32 -4.30
C LEU A 40 3.92 5.19 -5.46
N ALA A 41 4.09 6.26 -6.23
CA ALA A 41 5.06 6.29 -7.32
C ALA A 41 6.48 6.55 -6.79
N LYS A 42 7.47 5.87 -7.37
CA LYS A 42 8.90 6.11 -7.15
C LYS A 42 9.40 7.20 -8.12
N PRO A 43 10.36 8.06 -7.73
CA PRO A 43 10.90 8.25 -6.39
C PRO A 43 9.85 8.90 -5.47
N PHE A 44 9.94 8.61 -4.18
CA PHE A 44 9.08 9.17 -3.14
C PHE A 44 9.92 9.61 -1.94
N GLU A 45 9.40 10.57 -1.19
CA GLU A 45 9.96 10.96 0.09
C GLU A 45 9.53 9.98 1.18
N LEU A 46 10.38 9.80 2.20
CA LEU A 46 10.09 8.87 3.29
C LEU A 46 8.83 9.30 4.06
N ASP A 47 8.65 10.60 4.26
CA ASP A 47 7.49 11.16 4.96
C ASP A 47 6.19 10.85 4.23
N ASP A 48 6.19 10.84 2.89
CA ASP A 48 5.03 10.44 2.08
C ASP A 48 4.68 8.97 2.28
N LEU A 49 5.70 8.10 2.37
CA LEU A 49 5.48 6.69 2.65
C LEU A 49 4.91 6.49 4.07
N VAL A 50 5.47 7.18 5.07
CA VAL A 50 5.00 7.11 6.46
C VAL A 50 3.55 7.58 6.57
N ALA A 51 3.19 8.70 5.92
CA ALA A 51 1.83 9.21 5.91
C ALA A 51 0.83 8.21 5.30
N ARG A 52 1.23 7.53 4.21
CA ARG A 52 0.40 6.50 3.56
C ARG A 52 0.25 5.26 4.42
N ILE A 53 1.33 4.80 5.05
CA ILE A 53 1.29 3.70 6.03
C ILE A 53 0.30 4.03 7.15
N ALA A 54 0.39 5.23 7.73
CA ALA A 54 -0.54 5.68 8.78
C ALA A 54 -2.00 5.70 8.29
N THR A 55 -2.23 5.99 7.02
CA THR A 55 -3.57 6.04 6.41
C THR A 55 -4.17 4.65 6.18
N VAL A 56 -3.37 3.67 5.75
CA VAL A 56 -3.85 2.31 5.43
C VAL A 56 -3.95 1.38 6.64
N LEU A 57 -3.31 1.73 7.75
CA LEU A 57 -3.34 0.93 8.97
C LEU A 57 -4.70 1.06 9.69
N PRO A 58 -5.32 -0.05 10.10
CA PRO A 58 -6.51 -0.01 10.95
C PRO A 58 -6.20 0.67 12.29
N ARG A 59 -7.15 1.42 12.87
CA ARG A 59 -6.99 2.11 14.17
C ARG A 59 -6.63 1.18 15.34
N THR A 60 -6.88 -0.13 15.22
CA THR A 60 -6.46 -1.15 16.20
C THR A 60 -4.99 -1.54 16.07
N ALA A 61 -4.38 -1.30 14.91
CA ALA A 61 -2.94 -1.32 14.70
C ALA A 61 -2.38 0.08 15.01
N SER A 62 -2.62 0.59 16.22
CA SER A 62 -1.84 1.71 16.72
C SER A 62 -0.40 1.21 16.80
N PHE A 63 0.47 1.73 15.91
CA PHE A 63 1.90 1.69 16.20
C PHE A 63 2.06 2.55 17.44
N ASP A 64 2.18 1.90 18.60
CA ASP A 64 2.54 2.56 19.84
C ASP A 64 3.93 3.15 19.62
N SER A 65 3.96 4.42 19.19
CA SER A 65 5.14 5.24 19.21
C SER A 65 5.41 5.58 20.68
N LYS A 66 5.84 4.58 21.45
CA LYS A 66 6.24 4.73 22.83
C LYS A 66 7.54 3.98 23.08
N ALA A 67 8.64 4.66 22.83
CA ALA A 67 9.84 4.74 23.68
C ALA A 67 10.91 5.59 22.97
#